data_AF-A0A849ITF5-F1
#
_entry.id   AF-A0A849ITF5-F1
#
_cell.length_a   1.000
_cell.length_b   1.000
_cell.length_c   1.000
_cell.angle_alpha   90.00
_cell.angle_beta   90.00
_cell.angle_gamma   90.00
#
_symmetry.space_group_name_H-M   'P 1'
#
loop_
_entity.id
_entity.type
_entity.pdbx_description
1 polymer ?
#
loop_
_entity_poly.entity_id
_entity_poly.type
_entity_poly.pdbx_seq_one_letter_code
_entity_poly.pdbx_strand_id
1 'polypeptide(L)'
;MGLLDKVKEQAQTVTQTAKDAAQKGQGKLEEIQQKRTADALLRDLGLVAFRTEVGRITAEASAAESDRLISAIKAHELEHGQID
;
A
#
# COMPACT_ATOMS: atom_id res chain seq x y z
N MET A 1 -30.26 30.79 -21.24
CA MET A 1 -28.99 30.66 -20.50
C MET A 1 -27.85 31.24 -21.32
N GLY A 2 -27.45 32.48 -21.02
CA GLY A 2 -26.41 33.22 -21.75
C GLY A 2 -25.04 32.55 -21.65
N LEU A 3 -24.11 32.92 -22.53
CA LEU A 3 -22.76 32.33 -22.60
C LEU A 3 -22.02 32.32 -21.25
N LEU A 4 -22.25 33.33 -20.40
CA LEU A 4 -21.70 33.41 -19.04
C LEU A 4 -22.18 32.29 -18.10
N ASP A 5 -23.39 31.78 -18.34
CA ASP A 5 -24.00 30.71 -17.55
C ASP A 5 -23.36 29.35 -17.90
N LYS A 6 -23.12 29.10 -19.20
CA LYS A 6 -22.37 27.91 -19.68
C LYS A 6 -20.91 27.92 -19.23
N VAL A 7 -20.27 29.09 -19.18
CA VAL A 7 -18.89 29.22 -18.70
C VAL A 7 -18.79 28.96 -17.20
N LYS A 8 -19.75 29.43 -16.40
CA LYS A 8 -19.82 29.09 -14.96
C LYS A 8 -20.07 27.60 -14.73
N GLU A 9 -20.98 26.99 -15.48
CA GLU A 9 -21.21 25.54 -15.44
C GLU A 9 -19.95 24.75 -15.81
N GLN A 10 -19.24 25.13 -16.87
CA GLN A 10 -17.98 24.48 -17.25
C GLN A 10 -16.90 24.66 -16.19
N ALA A 11 -16.75 25.86 -15.62
CA ALA A 11 -15.78 26.12 -14.55
C ALA A 11 -16.07 25.30 -13.28
N GLN A 12 -17.35 25.19 -12.90
CA GLN A 12 -17.76 24.33 -11.77
C GLN A 12 -17.50 22.85 -12.09
N THR A 13 -17.85 22.39 -13.28
CA THR A 13 -17.63 21.01 -13.72
C THR A 13 -16.14 20.65 -13.75
N VAL A 14 -15.27 21.55 -14.25
CA VAL A 14 -13.81 21.37 -14.25
C VAL A 14 -13.27 21.31 -12.82
N THR A 15 -13.76 22.17 -11.93
CA THR A 15 -13.34 22.17 -10.52
C THR A 15 -13.78 20.89 -9.78
N GLN A 16 -15.01 20.43 -10.00
CA GLN A 16 -15.50 19.15 -9.46
C GLN A 16 -14.67 17.97 -9.99
N THR A 17 -14.45 17.92 -11.31
CA THR A 17 -13.71 16.83 -11.97
C THR A 17 -12.25 16.79 -11.51
N ALA A 18 -11.61 17.95 -11.32
CA ALA A 18 -10.25 18.04 -10.79
C ALA A 18 -10.16 17.54 -9.34
N LYS A 19 -11.13 17.88 -8.49
CA LYS A 19 -11.19 17.38 -7.11
C LYS A 19 -11.41 15.86 -7.06
N ASP A 20 -12.34 15.35 -7.85
CA ASP A 20 -12.61 13.91 -7.93
C ASP A 20 -11.40 13.13 -8.49
N ALA A 21 -10.70 13.69 -9.48
CA ALA A 21 -9.49 13.09 -10.03
C ALA A 21 -8.33 13.11 -9.04
N ALA A 22 -8.16 14.20 -8.29
CA ALA A 22 -7.13 14.30 -7.24
C ALA A 22 -7.39 13.30 -6.11
N GLN A 23 -8.63 13.19 -5.63
CA GLN A 23 -9.01 12.23 -4.58
C GLN A 23 -8.85 10.78 -5.06
N LYS A 24 -9.29 10.46 -6.28
CA LYS A 24 -9.08 9.12 -6.87
C LYS A 24 -7.61 8.82 -7.12
N GLY A 25 -6.80 9.83 -7.47
CA GLY A 25 -5.36 9.70 -7.61
C GLY A 25 -4.67 9.38 -6.28
N GLN A 26 -5.03 10.10 -5.21
CA GLN A 26 -4.49 9.89 -3.87
C GLN A 26 -4.85 8.50 -3.34
N GLY A 27 -6.12 8.09 -3.40
CA GLY A 27 -6.53 6.75 -2.94
C GLY A 27 -5.81 5.62 -3.66
N LYS A 28 -5.62 5.72 -4.98
CA LYS A 28 -4.84 4.70 -5.73
C LYS A 28 -3.37 4.67 -5.35
N LEU A 29 -2.76 5.83 -5.08
CA LEU A 29 -1.36 5.89 -4.65
C LEU A 29 -1.19 5.28 -3.26
N GLU A 30 -2.13 5.55 -2.35
CA GLU A 30 -2.17 4.93 -1.03
C GLU A 30 -2.31 3.41 -1.14
N GLU A 31 -3.27 2.90 -1.93
CA GLU A 31 -3.44 1.47 -2.18
C GLU A 31 -2.17 0.80 -2.74
N ILE A 32 -1.52 1.43 -3.73
CA ILE A 32 -0.27 0.91 -4.32
C ILE A 32 0.84 0.92 -3.27
N GLN A 33 0.93 1.99 -2.47
CA GLN A 33 1.94 2.09 -1.42
C GLN A 33 1.74 1.00 -0.37
N GLN A 34 0.49 0.73 0.02
CA GLN A 34 0.19 -0.33 0.98
C GLN A 34 0.50 -1.72 0.44
N LYS A 35 0.13 -2.00 -0.82
CA LYS A 35 0.50 -3.27 -1.48
C LYS A 35 2.02 -3.45 -1.55
N ARG A 36 2.77 -2.39 -1.89
CA ARG A 36 4.23 -2.45 -1.91
C ARG A 36 4.83 -2.74 -0.54
N THR A 37 4.27 -2.16 0.52
CA THR A 37 4.71 -2.44 1.89
C THR A 37 4.45 -3.90 2.26
N ALA A 38 3.24 -4.40 2.01
CA ALA A 38 2.88 -5.80 2.22
C ALA A 38 3.81 -6.76 1.45
N ASP A 39 4.03 -6.52 0.16
CA ASP A 39 4.93 -7.30 -0.69
C ASP A 39 6.37 -7.31 -0.17
N ALA A 40 6.85 -6.19 0.36
CA ALA A 40 8.19 -6.09 0.92
C ALA A 40 8.33 -6.95 2.18
N LEU A 41 7.36 -6.86 3.10
CA LEU A 41 7.34 -7.67 4.32
C LEU A 41 7.29 -9.17 4.03
N LEU A 42 6.43 -9.60 3.09
CA LEU A 42 6.34 -10.99 2.66
C LEU A 42 7.63 -11.46 1.97
N ARG A 43 8.23 -10.62 1.12
CA ARG A 43 9.51 -10.93 0.48
C ARG A 43 10.62 -11.10 1.52
N ASP A 44 10.69 -10.24 2.51
CA ASP A 44 11.70 -10.31 3.58
C ASP A 44 11.53 -11.58 4.42
N LEU A 45 10.28 -11.96 4.72
CA LEU A 45 10.00 -13.23 5.41
C LEU A 45 10.46 -14.44 4.57
N GLY A 46 10.20 -14.42 3.26
CA GLY A 46 10.68 -15.45 2.34
C GLY A 46 12.22 -15.49 2.25
N LEU A 47 12.89 -14.34 2.33
CA LEU A 47 14.36 -14.27 2.37
C LEU A 47 14.92 -14.87 3.66
N VAL A 48 14.28 -14.66 4.80
CA VAL A 48 14.68 -15.29 6.08
C VAL A 48 14.53 -16.80 5.98
N ALA A 49 13.41 -17.30 5.46
CA ALA A 49 13.19 -18.73 5.24
C ALA A 49 14.26 -19.33 4.30
N PHE A 50 14.52 -18.67 3.16
CA PHE A 50 15.55 -19.11 2.23
C PHE A 50 16.94 -19.14 2.88
N ARG A 51 17.34 -18.07 3.58
CA ARG A 51 18.64 -18.01 4.27
C ARG A 51 18.78 -19.10 5.33
N THR A 52 17.68 -19.47 5.98
CA THR A 52 17.65 -20.56 6.96
C THR A 52 17.90 -21.90 6.29
N GLU A 53 17.19 -22.16 5.18
CA GLU A 53 17.32 -23.40 4.40
C GLU A 53 18.74 -23.60 3.87
N VAL A 54 19.37 -22.52 3.37
CA VAL A 54 20.74 -22.60 2.85
C VAL A 54 21.83 -22.42 3.92
N GLY A 55 21.47 -22.41 5.20
CA GLY A 55 22.42 -22.33 6.33
C GLY A 55 23.19 -21.00 6.40
N ARG A 56 22.66 -19.92 5.84
CA ARG A 56 23.28 -18.57 5.84
C ARG A 56 22.90 -17.73 7.06
N ILE A 57 22.03 -18.24 7.92
CA ILE A 57 21.62 -17.63 9.19
C ILE A 57 21.41 -18.75 10.22
N THR A 58 21.63 -18.45 11.50
CA THR A 58 21.34 -19.41 12.58
C THR A 58 19.83 -19.58 12.77
N ALA A 59 19.41 -20.74 13.30
CA ALA A 59 18.00 -21.00 13.59
C ALA A 59 17.40 -19.97 14.57
N GLU A 60 18.18 -19.56 15.58
CA GLU A 60 17.77 -18.55 16.56
C GLU A 60 17.54 -17.17 15.93
N ALA A 61 18.48 -16.73 15.08
CA ALA A 61 18.35 -15.45 14.40
C ALA A 61 17.23 -15.47 13.35
N SER A 62 17.01 -16.61 12.69
CA SER A 62 15.87 -16.81 11.80
C SER A 62 14.53 -16.71 12.51
N ALA A 63 14.39 -17.38 13.66
CA ALA A 63 13.17 -17.34 14.45
C ALA A 63 12.85 -15.91 14.93
N ALA A 64 13.85 -15.22 15.48
CA ALA A 64 13.69 -13.84 15.95
C ALA A 64 13.28 -12.87 14.83
N GLU A 65 13.87 -13.01 13.64
CA GLU A 65 13.54 -12.14 12.50
C GLU A 65 12.17 -12.48 11.89
N SER A 66 11.84 -13.77 11.81
CA SER A 66 10.52 -14.23 11.35
C SER A 66 9.41 -13.73 12.27
N ASP A 67 9.59 -13.81 13.59
CA ASP A 67 8.61 -13.32 14.57
C ASP A 67 8.36 -11.81 14.44
N ARG A 68 9.42 -11.03 14.20
CA ARG A 68 9.30 -9.59 13.94
C ARG A 68 8.53 -9.30 12.66
N LEU A 69 8.88 -9.98 11.56
CA LEU A 69 8.25 -9.78 10.26
C LEU A 69 6.78 -10.22 10.29
N ILE A 70 6.46 -11.35 10.92
CA ILE A 70 5.09 -11.82 11.11
C ILE A 70 4.28 -10.82 11.96
N SER A 71 4.89 -10.26 13.02
CA SER A 71 4.22 -9.24 13.84
C SER A 71 3.93 -7.95 13.03
N ALA A 72 4.88 -7.52 12.19
CA ALA A 72 4.70 -6.39 11.30
C ALA A 72 3.62 -6.63 10.23
N ILE A 73 3.58 -7.84 9.65
CA ILE A 73 2.55 -8.26 8.71
C ILE A 73 1.18 -8.20 9.37
N LYS A 74 1.01 -8.78 10.57
CA LYS A 74 -0.26 -8.73 11.30
C LYS A 74 -0.70 -7.29 11.61
N ALA A 75 0.23 -6.41 11.96
CA ALA A 75 -0.07 -5.00 12.18
C ALA A 75 -0.56 -4.32 10.88
N HIS A 76 0.10 -4.60 9.76
CA HIS A 76 -0.31 -4.11 8.44
C HIS A 76 -1.70 -4.63 8.05
N GLU A 77 -1.97 -5.91 8.30
CA GLU A 77 -3.28 -6.53 8.04
C GLU A 77 -4.41 -5.93 8.89
N LEU A 78 -4.12 -5.57 10.14
CA LEU A 78 -5.09 -4.89 11.02
C LEU A 78 -5.40 -3.48 10.54
N GLU A 79 -4.43 -2.76 10.00
CA GLU A 79 -4.57 -1.36 9.56
C GLU A 79 -5.16 -1.24 8.15
N HIS A 80 -4.85 -2.18 7.25
CA HIS A 80 -5.15 -2.07 5.82
C HIS A 80 -6.00 -3.20 5.26
N GLY A 81 -6.32 -4.20 6.08
CA GLY A 81 -7.02 -5.41 5.65
C GLY A 81 -6.04 -6.52 5.25
N GLN A 82 -6.59 -7.73 5.09
CA GLN A 82 -5.82 -8.93 4.81
C GLN A 82 -5.00 -8.80 3.53
N ILE A 83 -3.77 -9.32 3.57
CA ILE A 83 -2.92 -9.43 2.38
C ILE A 83 -3.35 -10.69 1.61
N ASP A 84 -3.81 -10.51 0.37
CA ASP A 84 -4.21 -11.57 -0.58
C ASP A 84 -3.19 -11.74 -1.73
#